data_AF-A0A9N9HBQ0-F1
#
_entry.id   AF-A0A9N9HBQ0-F1
#
_cell.length_a   1.000
_cell.length_b   1.000
_cell.length_c   1.000
_cell.angle_alpha   90.00
_cell.angle_beta   90.00
_cell.angle_gamma   90.00
#
_symmetry.space_group_name_H-M   'P 1'
#
loop_
_entity.id
_entity.type
_entity.pdbx_description
1 polymer ?
#
loop_
_entity_poly.entity_id
_entity_poly.type
_entity_poly.pdbx_seq_one_letter_code
_entity_poly.pdbx_strand_id
1 'polypeptide(L)'
;NVSDLKEELKQYFPITDPKQLTNLSYFRNKLSDHYSFSRIPPNYFELPPKKELLPTTYYQLNSHVRSLFPFDPENNKMSIQQVADLLHEHYKFRTIPNDYFKQKPVLSKQPKDIITTFTYSYPIIDNNQAKKFLEEVKRKYRVTFPISPKIMTANPTDKPRLPEDHTQITQFNITVPITSPRQLVDTARHLRQEYYFSKIP
;
A
#
# COMPACT_ATOMS: atom_id res chain seq x y z
N ASN A 1 44.58 -3.00 20.77
CA ASN A 1 43.18 -3.38 21.04
C ASN A 1 42.40 -2.16 21.51
N VAL A 2 41.06 -2.19 21.46
CA VAL A 2 40.22 -1.11 22.02
C VAL A 2 40.48 -0.91 23.52
N SER A 3 40.85 -1.98 24.24
CA SER A 3 41.30 -1.96 25.63
C SER A 3 42.50 -1.03 25.90
N ASP A 4 43.33 -0.81 24.87
CA ASP A 4 44.59 -0.08 24.98
C ASP A 4 44.42 1.39 24.58
N LEU A 5 43.20 1.82 24.28
CA LEU A 5 42.89 3.21 23.97
C LEU A 5 43.04 4.09 25.20
N LYS A 6 43.45 5.35 24.95
CA LYS A 6 43.42 6.40 25.97
C LYS A 6 41.97 6.61 26.42
N GLU A 7 41.78 6.91 27.70
CA GLU A 7 40.45 7.09 28.30
C GLU A 7 39.57 8.08 27.53
N GLU A 8 40.15 9.19 27.07
CA GLU A 8 39.44 10.23 26.29
C GLU A 8 38.89 9.73 24.94
N LEU A 9 39.45 8.64 24.41
CA LEU A 9 39.06 8.04 23.13
C LEU A 9 38.07 6.88 23.29
N LYS A 10 37.94 6.31 24.50
CA LYS A 10 37.00 5.21 24.77
C LYS A 10 35.53 5.63 24.62
N GLN A 11 35.22 6.92 24.67
CA GLN A 11 33.87 7.44 24.39
C GLN A 11 33.50 7.38 22.90
N TYR A 12 34.48 7.26 21.99
CA TYR A 12 34.27 7.27 20.54
C TYR A 12 34.36 5.87 19.91
N PHE A 13 34.93 4.89 20.61
CA PHE A 13 35.19 3.55 20.10
C PHE A 13 34.86 2.45 21.12
N PRO A 14 34.37 1.28 20.69
CA PRO A 14 34.12 0.92 19.30
C PRO A 14 32.85 1.62 18.77
N ILE A 15 32.83 1.90 17.46
CA ILE A 15 31.66 2.47 16.80
C ILE A 15 30.61 1.36 16.66
N THR A 16 29.50 1.51 17.37
CA THR A 16 28.41 0.52 17.42
C THR A 16 27.21 0.89 16.55
N ASP A 17 26.94 2.18 16.36
CA ASP A 17 25.82 2.66 15.55
C ASP A 17 26.29 3.10 14.15
N PRO A 18 25.73 2.54 13.05
CA PRO A 18 25.99 3.00 11.69
C PRO A 18 25.80 4.51 11.48
N LYS A 19 24.92 5.18 12.24
CA LYS A 19 24.74 6.64 12.16
C LYS A 19 26.00 7.41 12.55
N GLN A 20 26.83 6.86 13.44
CA GLN A 20 28.08 7.49 13.85
C GLN A 20 29.14 7.48 12.74
N LEU A 21 28.99 6.63 11.70
CA LEU A 21 29.90 6.59 10.56
C LEU A 21 29.92 7.89 9.75
N THR A 22 28.91 8.75 9.88
CA THR A 22 28.93 10.10 9.28
C THR A 22 30.01 10.99 9.90
N ASN A 23 30.34 10.75 11.17
CA ASN A 23 31.37 11.47 11.93
C ASN A 23 32.74 10.77 11.87
N LEU A 24 32.93 9.82 10.95
CA LEU A 24 34.15 9.01 10.90
C LEU A 24 35.41 9.85 10.70
N SER A 25 35.33 10.95 9.93
CA SER A 25 36.46 11.87 9.77
C SER A 25 36.85 12.55 11.08
N TYR A 26 35.87 12.91 11.92
CA TYR A 26 36.12 13.51 13.22
C TYR A 26 36.80 12.51 14.17
N PHE A 27 36.28 11.27 14.24
CA PHE A 27 36.88 10.22 15.06
C PHE A 27 38.28 9.85 14.59
N ARG A 28 38.52 9.85 13.28
CA ARG A 28 39.85 9.62 12.70
C ARG A 28 40.85 10.68 13.17
N ASN A 29 40.46 11.96 13.14
CA ASN A 29 41.33 13.05 13.58
C ASN A 29 41.68 12.93 15.07
N LYS A 30 40.69 12.64 15.92
CA LYS A 30 40.93 12.39 17.35
C LYS A 30 41.85 11.20 17.61
N LEU A 31 41.73 10.14 16.81
CA LEU A 31 42.62 9.00 16.93
C LEU A 31 44.04 9.34 16.47
N SER A 32 44.21 10.19 15.44
CA SER A 32 45.52 10.58 14.93
C SER A 32 46.31 11.50 15.86
N ASP A 33 45.64 12.19 16.78
CA ASP A 33 46.30 13.00 17.82
C ASP A 33 47.15 12.16 18.79
N HIS A 34 46.91 10.84 18.84
CA HIS A 34 47.56 9.95 19.82
C HIS A 34 48.20 8.71 19.20
N TYR A 35 47.81 8.32 17.98
CA TYR A 35 48.27 7.10 17.35
C TYR A 35 48.62 7.32 15.89
N SER A 36 49.70 6.69 15.43
CA SER A 36 50.05 6.62 14.00
C SER A 36 49.39 5.41 13.35
N PHE A 37 48.57 5.63 12.33
CA PHE A 37 47.92 4.56 11.57
C PHE A 37 47.56 5.05 10.16
N SER A 38 47.54 4.14 9.19
CA SER A 38 47.10 4.43 7.83
C SER A 38 45.58 4.34 7.68
N ARG A 39 44.96 3.37 8.37
CA ARG A 39 43.51 3.10 8.38
C ARG A 39 43.06 2.74 9.80
N ILE A 40 41.85 3.15 10.18
CA ILE A 40 41.26 2.75 11.47
C ILE A 40 41.11 1.23 11.50
N PRO A 41 41.67 0.54 12.51
CA PRO A 41 41.58 -0.91 12.62
C PRO A 41 40.13 -1.44 12.66
N PRO A 42 39.83 -2.60 12.06
CA PRO A 42 38.47 -3.15 12.04
C PRO A 42 37.87 -3.41 13.43
N ASN A 43 38.68 -3.72 14.44
CA ASN A 43 38.23 -3.94 15.82
C ASN A 43 37.71 -2.68 16.52
N TYR A 44 37.79 -1.51 15.88
CA TYR A 44 37.20 -0.26 16.36
C TYR A 44 35.76 -0.08 15.87
N PHE A 45 35.24 -1.05 15.12
CA PHE A 45 33.88 -1.10 14.62
C PHE A 45 33.20 -2.35 15.17
N GLU A 46 32.13 -2.16 15.92
CA GLU A 46 31.26 -3.23 16.43
C GLU A 46 29.84 -2.97 15.92
N LEU A 47 29.74 -2.87 14.59
CA LEU A 47 28.49 -2.57 13.91
C LEU A 47 27.58 -3.81 13.92
N PRO A 48 26.25 -3.61 13.98
CA PRO A 48 25.31 -4.71 13.83
C PRO A 48 25.48 -5.39 12.47
N PRO A 49 25.11 -6.68 12.35
CA PRO A 49 25.19 -7.40 11.10
C PRO A 49 24.40 -6.69 10.01
N LYS A 50 24.89 -6.81 8.76
CA LYS A 50 24.23 -6.24 7.60
C LYS A 50 22.83 -6.83 7.45
N LYS A 51 21.81 -5.97 7.43
CA LYS A 51 20.41 -6.37 7.20
C LYS A 51 20.23 -7.02 5.84
N GLU A 52 19.40 -8.06 5.80
CA GLU A 52 19.04 -8.78 4.57
C GLU A 52 18.07 -7.96 3.73
N LEU A 53 17.93 -8.28 2.44
CA LEU A 53 16.87 -7.69 1.62
C LEU A 53 15.52 -8.28 2.04
N LEU A 54 14.48 -7.44 2.04
CA LEU A 54 13.13 -7.94 2.26
C LEU A 54 12.75 -8.92 1.13
N PRO A 55 12.30 -10.14 1.46
CA PRO A 55 11.86 -11.10 0.46
C PRO A 55 10.68 -10.59 -0.38
N THR A 56 10.46 -11.21 -1.54
CA THR A 56 9.30 -10.86 -2.38
C THR A 56 7.98 -11.41 -1.83
N THR A 57 8.05 -12.44 -0.99
CA THR A 57 6.90 -13.09 -0.37
C THR A 57 7.08 -13.23 1.14
N TYR A 58 6.00 -13.02 1.89
CA TYR A 58 6.05 -13.01 3.34
C TYR A 58 6.34 -14.41 3.94
N TYR A 59 6.13 -15.50 3.20
CA TYR A 59 6.48 -16.86 3.65
C TYR A 59 7.98 -17.05 3.92
N GLN A 60 8.83 -16.22 3.31
CA GLN A 60 10.28 -16.27 3.46
C GLN A 60 10.80 -15.40 4.62
N LEU A 61 9.93 -14.68 5.32
CA LEU A 61 10.31 -13.89 6.50
C LEU A 61 10.76 -14.77 7.65
N ASN A 62 11.56 -14.22 8.55
CA ASN A 62 11.87 -14.85 9.83
C ASN A 62 10.59 -15.08 10.65
N SER A 63 10.63 -16.03 11.58
CA SER A 63 9.47 -16.43 12.38
C SER A 63 8.90 -15.30 13.24
N HIS A 64 9.71 -14.32 13.64
CA HIS A 64 9.30 -13.22 14.50
C HIS A 64 8.27 -12.31 13.84
N VAL A 65 8.50 -11.95 12.58
CA VAL A 65 7.63 -11.01 11.84
C VAL A 65 6.68 -11.71 10.86
N ARG A 66 6.92 -12.99 10.52
CA ARG A 66 6.07 -13.74 9.57
C ARG A 66 4.61 -13.82 10.01
N SER A 67 4.35 -13.94 11.31
CA SER A 67 2.99 -14.06 11.87
C SER A 67 2.14 -12.79 11.70
N LEU A 68 2.76 -11.65 11.38
CA LEU A 68 2.09 -10.38 11.13
C LEU A 68 1.47 -10.31 9.72
N PHE A 69 1.74 -11.31 8.87
CA PHE A 69 1.35 -11.33 7.46
C PHE A 69 0.44 -12.52 7.11
N PRO A 70 -0.48 -12.35 6.15
CA PRO A 70 -0.71 -11.14 5.36
C PRO A 70 -1.39 -10.02 6.17
N PHE A 71 -0.90 -8.79 6.00
CA PHE A 71 -1.35 -7.63 6.75
C PHE A 71 -2.77 -7.23 6.31
N ASP A 72 -3.68 -7.13 7.28
CA ASP A 72 -5.06 -6.69 7.09
C ASP A 72 -5.29 -5.37 7.86
N PRO A 73 -5.36 -4.22 7.17
CA PRO A 73 -5.52 -2.91 7.83
C PRO A 73 -6.76 -2.80 8.71
N GLU A 74 -7.81 -3.56 8.42
CA GLU A 74 -9.11 -3.47 9.11
C GLU A 74 -9.15 -4.29 10.41
N ASN A 75 -8.32 -5.34 10.50
CA ASN A 75 -8.39 -6.33 11.57
C ASN A 75 -7.07 -6.46 12.36
N ASN A 76 -6.05 -5.65 12.04
CA ASN A 76 -4.77 -5.69 12.75
C ASN A 76 -4.78 -4.74 13.96
N LYS A 77 -4.16 -5.19 15.06
CA LYS A 77 -3.94 -4.37 16.26
C LYS A 77 -2.80 -3.38 16.08
N MET A 78 -1.85 -3.68 15.18
CA MET A 78 -0.70 -2.84 14.88
C MET A 78 -0.96 -1.97 13.65
N SER A 79 -0.45 -0.74 13.69
CA SER A 79 -0.42 0.11 12.50
C SER A 79 0.58 -0.42 11.48
N ILE A 80 0.40 -0.06 10.21
CA ILE A 80 1.36 -0.43 9.15
C ILE A 80 2.76 0.11 9.42
N GLN A 81 2.88 1.25 10.11
CA GLN A 81 4.16 1.85 10.50
C GLN A 81 4.87 0.98 11.53
N GLN A 82 4.16 0.53 12.57
CA GLN A 82 4.73 -0.37 13.58
C GLN A 82 5.20 -1.69 12.97
N VAL A 83 4.41 -2.25 12.04
CA VAL A 83 4.80 -3.48 11.32
C VAL A 83 6.04 -3.22 10.44
N ALA A 84 6.12 -2.06 9.79
CA ALA A 84 7.28 -1.68 8.99
C ALA A 84 8.54 -1.47 9.85
N ASP A 85 8.40 -0.91 11.05
CA ASP A 85 9.51 -0.74 12.00
C ASP A 85 10.07 -2.10 12.43
N LEU A 86 9.20 -3.06 12.76
CA LEU A 86 9.60 -4.44 13.08
C LEU A 86 10.29 -5.13 11.89
N LEU A 87 9.80 -4.93 10.66
CA LEU A 87 10.50 -5.41 9.47
C LEU A 87 11.87 -4.76 9.33
N HIS A 88 11.99 -3.47 9.63
CA HIS A 88 13.23 -2.72 9.52
C HIS A 88 14.29 -3.16 10.53
N GLU A 89 13.94 -3.85 11.61
CA GLU A 89 14.92 -4.43 12.54
C GLU A 89 15.82 -5.46 11.83
N HIS A 90 15.23 -6.27 10.95
CA HIS A 90 15.93 -7.39 10.28
C HIS A 90 16.21 -7.15 8.80
N TYR A 91 15.37 -6.37 8.13
CA TYR A 91 15.37 -6.24 6.68
C TYR A 91 15.62 -4.79 6.21
N LYS A 92 16.29 -4.68 5.06
CA LYS A 92 16.45 -3.45 4.29
C LYS A 92 15.47 -3.45 3.12
N PHE A 93 14.60 -2.46 3.07
CA PHE A 93 13.65 -2.23 1.97
C PHE A 93 13.27 -0.76 1.88
N ARG A 94 12.70 -0.37 0.73
CA ARG A 94 12.10 0.95 0.52
C ARG A 94 10.57 0.89 0.53
N THR A 95 10.02 -0.23 0.04
CA THR A 95 8.59 -0.48 -0.11
C THR A 95 8.30 -1.91 0.28
N ILE A 96 7.16 -2.14 0.92
CA ILE A 96 6.67 -3.49 1.24
C ILE A 96 5.96 -4.05 -0.02
N PRO A 97 6.27 -5.29 -0.47
CA PRO A 97 5.60 -5.89 -1.61
C PRO A 97 4.09 -6.08 -1.39
N ASN A 98 3.30 -6.02 -2.46
CA ASN A 98 1.84 -6.21 -2.40
C ASN A 98 1.42 -7.58 -1.85
N ASP A 99 2.28 -8.61 -1.96
CA ASP A 99 2.04 -9.96 -1.44
C ASP A 99 1.93 -10.00 0.10
N TYR A 100 2.47 -8.98 0.76
CA TYR A 100 2.42 -8.85 2.21
C TYR A 100 1.05 -8.33 2.67
N PHE A 101 0.18 -7.89 1.77
CA PHE A 101 -1.11 -7.32 2.11
C PHE A 101 -2.22 -8.29 1.74
N LYS A 102 -3.19 -8.44 2.64
CA LYS A 102 -4.37 -9.24 2.37
C LYS A 102 -5.19 -8.60 1.25
N GLN A 103 -5.26 -9.28 0.11
CA GLN A 103 -5.99 -8.77 -1.05
C GLN A 103 -7.49 -9.04 -0.90
N LYS A 104 -8.32 -8.02 -1.15
CA LYS A 104 -9.78 -8.18 -1.19
C LYS A 104 -10.17 -8.93 -2.48
N PRO A 105 -10.95 -10.01 -2.41
CA PRO A 105 -11.47 -10.69 -3.60
C PRO A 105 -12.35 -9.75 -4.42
N VAL A 106 -12.43 -9.98 -5.72
CA VAL A 106 -13.32 -9.22 -6.61
C VAL A 106 -14.78 -9.54 -6.25
N LEU A 107 -15.63 -8.52 -6.20
CA LEU A 107 -17.07 -8.72 -6.00
C LEU A 107 -17.64 -9.62 -7.11
N SER A 108 -18.26 -10.75 -6.75
CA SER A 108 -18.90 -11.64 -7.73
C SER A 108 -19.99 -10.90 -8.50
N LYS A 109 -20.22 -11.31 -9.76
CA LYS A 109 -21.34 -10.81 -10.58
C LYS A 109 -22.67 -11.48 -10.24
N GLN A 110 -22.63 -12.59 -9.52
CA GLN A 110 -23.81 -13.38 -9.13
C GLN A 110 -24.13 -13.15 -7.66
N PRO A 111 -25.37 -12.78 -7.31
CA PRO A 111 -25.75 -12.50 -5.93
C PRO A 111 -25.51 -13.64 -4.94
N LYS A 112 -25.63 -14.90 -5.40
CA LYS A 112 -25.48 -16.10 -4.57
C LYS A 112 -24.08 -16.29 -3.98
N ASP A 113 -23.06 -15.73 -4.62
CA ASP A 113 -21.66 -15.84 -4.18
C ASP A 113 -21.23 -14.67 -3.29
N ILE A 114 -22.13 -13.71 -3.04
CA ILE A 114 -21.83 -12.50 -2.26
C ILE A 114 -22.19 -12.79 -0.81
N ILE A 115 -21.18 -12.75 0.05
CA ILE A 115 -21.33 -13.02 1.48
C ILE A 115 -21.49 -11.68 2.20
N THR A 116 -22.73 -11.38 2.58
CA THR A 116 -23.09 -10.22 3.39
C THR A 116 -23.56 -10.63 4.79
N THR A 117 -23.38 -9.73 5.75
CA THR A 117 -23.92 -9.80 7.10
C THR A 117 -25.42 -9.52 7.09
N PHE A 118 -25.86 -8.55 6.28
CA PHE A 118 -27.29 -8.25 6.10
C PHE A 118 -27.87 -9.02 4.91
N THR A 119 -29.16 -9.35 5.00
CA THR A 119 -29.91 -9.93 3.88
C THR A 119 -30.34 -8.83 2.92
N TYR A 120 -29.96 -8.96 1.65
CA TYR A 120 -30.36 -8.05 0.57
C TYR A 120 -31.28 -8.78 -0.40
N SER A 121 -32.32 -8.09 -0.86
CA SER A 121 -33.13 -8.54 -1.98
C SER A 121 -32.49 -8.08 -3.27
N TYR A 122 -32.22 -9.02 -4.17
CA TYR A 122 -31.54 -8.76 -5.44
C TYR A 122 -32.54 -8.85 -6.61
N PRO A 123 -32.45 -7.96 -7.62
CA PRO A 123 -31.55 -6.81 -7.67
C PRO A 123 -31.97 -5.70 -6.69
N ILE A 124 -30.98 -5.00 -6.11
CA ILE A 124 -31.24 -3.87 -5.22
C ILE A 124 -31.70 -2.68 -6.06
N ILE A 125 -32.92 -2.22 -5.79
CA ILE A 125 -33.58 -1.11 -6.52
C ILE A 125 -33.55 0.18 -5.69
N ASP A 126 -33.65 0.07 -4.36
CA ASP A 126 -33.64 1.22 -3.46
C ASP A 126 -32.23 1.80 -3.26
N ASN A 127 -32.11 3.12 -3.39
CA ASN A 127 -30.82 3.81 -3.28
C ASN A 127 -30.24 3.77 -1.86
N ASN A 128 -31.08 3.78 -0.81
CA ASN A 128 -30.59 3.73 0.56
C ASN A 128 -30.05 2.33 0.90
N GLN A 129 -30.76 1.29 0.47
CA GLN A 129 -30.30 -0.10 0.59
C GLN A 129 -29.03 -0.33 -0.22
N ALA A 130 -28.93 0.24 -1.42
CA ALA A 130 -27.76 0.21 -2.27
C ALA A 130 -26.51 0.85 -1.61
N LYS A 131 -26.69 2.01 -0.95
CA LYS A 131 -25.62 2.65 -0.16
C LYS A 131 -25.17 1.75 1.00
N LYS A 132 -26.11 1.19 1.77
CA LYS A 132 -25.80 0.26 2.86
C LYS A 132 -25.06 -0.99 2.37
N PHE A 133 -25.52 -1.57 1.25
CA PHE A 133 -24.87 -2.71 0.61
C PHE A 133 -23.43 -2.38 0.23
N LEU A 134 -23.20 -1.25 -0.43
CA LEU A 134 -21.85 -0.82 -0.81
C LEU A 134 -20.91 -0.65 0.39
N GLU A 135 -21.37 0.00 1.45
CA GLU A 135 -20.58 0.19 2.67
C GLU A 135 -20.18 -1.15 3.31
N GLU A 136 -21.06 -2.15 3.23
CA GLU A 136 -20.74 -3.48 3.70
C GLU A 136 -19.75 -4.20 2.78
N VAL A 137 -20.02 -4.26 1.48
CA VAL A 137 -19.18 -5.04 0.55
C VAL A 137 -17.80 -4.41 0.31
N LYS A 138 -17.63 -3.10 0.42
CA LYS A 138 -16.31 -2.44 0.31
C LYS A 138 -15.32 -2.91 1.37
N ARG A 139 -15.80 -3.38 2.52
CA ARG A 139 -14.95 -3.91 3.60
C ARG A 139 -14.33 -5.24 3.21
N LYS A 140 -15.08 -6.09 2.51
CA LYS A 140 -14.67 -7.47 2.17
C LYS A 140 -14.19 -7.63 0.73
N TYR A 141 -14.72 -6.85 -0.20
CA TYR A 141 -14.54 -7.05 -1.64
C TYR A 141 -13.94 -5.83 -2.33
N ARG A 142 -13.21 -6.08 -3.41
CA ARG A 142 -12.84 -5.07 -4.39
C ARG A 142 -14.03 -4.82 -5.32
N VAL A 143 -14.70 -3.70 -5.13
CA VAL A 143 -15.85 -3.28 -5.94
C VAL A 143 -15.37 -2.64 -7.24
N THR A 144 -15.91 -3.09 -8.36
CA THR A 144 -15.66 -2.50 -9.70
C THR A 144 -16.96 -1.95 -10.24
N PHE A 145 -16.96 -0.70 -10.69
CA PHE A 145 -18.12 -0.07 -11.31
C PHE A 145 -18.08 -0.20 -12.84
N PRO A 146 -19.24 -0.32 -13.51
CA PRO A 146 -20.58 -0.45 -12.92
C PRO A 146 -20.80 -1.84 -12.30
N ILE A 147 -21.58 -1.89 -11.21
CA ILE A 147 -21.96 -3.18 -10.58
C ILE A 147 -22.93 -3.92 -11.50
N SER A 148 -22.89 -5.25 -11.45
CA SER A 148 -23.80 -6.11 -12.23
C SER A 148 -25.27 -5.74 -11.99
N PRO A 149 -26.09 -5.54 -13.03
CA PRO A 149 -27.52 -5.30 -12.89
C PRO A 149 -28.28 -6.41 -12.16
N LYS A 150 -27.70 -7.63 -12.11
CA LYS A 150 -28.24 -8.75 -11.30
C LYS A 150 -28.15 -8.49 -9.80
N ILE A 151 -27.21 -7.64 -9.38
CA ILE A 151 -26.96 -7.28 -7.99
C ILE A 151 -27.69 -5.97 -7.68
N MET A 152 -27.57 -4.98 -8.56
CA MET A 152 -28.08 -3.65 -8.25
C MET A 152 -28.40 -2.88 -9.52
N THR A 153 -29.61 -2.33 -9.57
CA THR A 153 -30.07 -1.37 -10.59
C THR A 153 -30.18 0.04 -10.04
N ALA A 154 -30.22 0.18 -8.71
CA ALA A 154 -30.11 1.44 -8.01
C ALA A 154 -28.86 2.22 -8.43
N ASN A 155 -28.92 3.54 -8.28
CA ASN A 155 -27.74 4.38 -8.36
C ASN A 155 -27.25 4.66 -6.93
N PRO A 156 -26.25 3.91 -6.44
CA PRO A 156 -25.74 4.12 -5.08
C PRO A 156 -24.91 5.41 -4.96
N THR A 157 -24.63 6.08 -6.08
CA THR A 157 -23.87 7.33 -6.13
C THR A 157 -24.82 8.52 -6.21
N ASP A 158 -24.36 9.69 -5.79
CA ASP A 158 -25.13 10.94 -5.92
C ASP A 158 -25.02 11.56 -7.33
N LYS A 159 -24.44 10.83 -8.29
CA LYS A 159 -24.27 11.28 -9.67
C LYS A 159 -25.58 11.19 -10.46
N PRO A 160 -25.90 12.11 -11.38
CA PRO A 160 -27.01 11.95 -12.30
C PRO A 160 -26.83 10.74 -13.22
N ARG A 161 -27.93 10.24 -13.78
CA ARG A 161 -27.88 9.23 -14.85
C ARG A 161 -27.36 9.88 -16.13
N LEU A 162 -26.61 9.12 -16.93
CA LEU A 162 -26.17 9.56 -18.25
C LEU A 162 -27.40 9.82 -19.14
N PRO A 163 -27.55 11.03 -19.72
CA PRO A 163 -28.63 11.33 -20.67
C PRO A 163 -28.57 10.44 -21.90
N GLU A 164 -29.72 10.12 -22.49
CA GLU A 164 -29.79 9.39 -23.77
C GLU A 164 -29.35 10.27 -24.94
N ASP A 165 -29.63 11.57 -24.86
CA ASP A 165 -29.21 12.54 -25.86
C ASP A 165 -27.85 13.16 -25.50
N HIS A 166 -26.85 12.90 -26.34
CA HIS A 166 -25.50 13.41 -26.18
C HIS A 166 -25.42 14.94 -26.19
N THR A 167 -26.38 15.63 -26.81
CA THR A 167 -26.40 17.11 -26.86
C THR A 167 -26.67 17.73 -25.48
N GLN A 168 -27.23 16.95 -24.56
CA GLN A 168 -27.46 17.37 -23.16
C GLN A 168 -26.19 17.32 -22.31
N ILE A 169 -25.10 16.73 -22.83
CA ILE A 169 -23.82 16.64 -22.12
C ILE A 169 -22.99 17.89 -22.45
N THR A 170 -23.21 18.97 -21.71
CA THR A 170 -22.54 20.26 -21.95
C THR A 170 -21.13 20.34 -21.35
N GLN A 171 -20.80 19.43 -20.45
CA GLN A 171 -19.57 19.49 -19.64
C GLN A 171 -18.33 18.98 -20.39
N PHE A 172 -18.53 18.19 -21.45
CA PHE A 172 -17.43 17.59 -22.22
C PHE A 172 -17.70 17.68 -23.72
N ASN A 173 -16.69 18.07 -24.49
CA ASN A 173 -16.74 17.99 -25.94
C ASN A 173 -16.56 16.53 -26.37
N ILE A 174 -17.66 15.79 -26.46
CA ILE A 174 -17.65 14.40 -26.92
C ILE A 174 -17.56 14.40 -28.44
N THR A 175 -16.50 13.81 -28.99
CA THR A 175 -16.42 13.57 -30.44
C THR A 175 -17.36 12.42 -30.81
N VAL A 176 -18.42 12.73 -31.56
CA VAL A 176 -19.38 11.77 -32.10
C VAL A 176 -19.30 11.83 -33.63
N PRO A 177 -19.27 10.70 -34.37
CA PRO A 177 -19.31 9.32 -33.86
C PRO A 177 -17.99 8.89 -33.21
N ILE A 178 -18.07 7.97 -32.24
CA ILE A 178 -16.89 7.33 -31.66
C ILE A 178 -16.33 6.34 -32.68
N THR A 179 -15.11 6.60 -33.17
CA THR A 179 -14.52 5.84 -34.29
C THR A 179 -13.54 4.75 -33.86
N SER A 180 -13.11 4.75 -32.60
CA SER A 180 -12.12 3.77 -32.11
C SER A 180 -12.43 3.24 -30.70
N PRO A 181 -12.00 2.01 -30.37
CA PRO A 181 -12.12 1.47 -29.01
C PRO A 181 -11.41 2.33 -27.95
N ARG A 182 -10.28 2.95 -28.31
CA ARG A 182 -9.55 3.85 -27.41
C ARG A 182 -10.37 5.09 -27.07
N GLN A 183 -10.95 5.75 -28.09
CA GLN A 183 -11.86 6.87 -27.88
C GLN A 183 -13.06 6.46 -27.02
N LEU A 184 -13.64 5.27 -27.22
CA LEU A 184 -14.73 4.77 -26.38
C LEU A 184 -14.33 4.65 -24.91
N VAL A 185 -13.17 4.05 -24.62
CA VAL A 185 -12.67 3.87 -23.26
C VAL A 185 -12.38 5.23 -22.60
N ASP A 186 -11.74 6.13 -23.34
CA ASP A 186 -11.43 7.47 -22.85
C ASP A 186 -12.71 8.27 -22.59
N THR A 187 -13.68 8.29 -23.52
CA THR A 187 -14.98 8.94 -23.34
C THR A 187 -15.75 8.35 -22.15
N ALA A 188 -15.82 7.01 -22.05
CA ALA A 188 -16.47 6.35 -20.91
C ALA A 188 -15.82 6.71 -19.57
N ARG A 189 -14.50 6.89 -19.54
CA ARG A 189 -13.77 7.32 -18.34
C ARG A 189 -14.14 8.74 -17.93
N HIS A 190 -14.23 9.68 -18.88
CA HIS A 190 -14.64 11.06 -18.59
C HIS A 190 -16.11 11.11 -18.14
N LEU A 191 -17.02 10.45 -18.85
CA LEU A 191 -18.43 10.41 -18.48
C LEU A 191 -18.66 9.84 -17.07
N ARG A 192 -17.87 8.87 -16.63
CA ARG A 192 -17.97 8.30 -15.27
C ARG A 192 -17.55 9.26 -14.16
N GLN A 193 -16.91 10.38 -14.48
CA GLN A 193 -16.59 11.42 -13.49
C GLN A 193 -17.88 12.12 -13.04
N GLU A 194 -18.77 12.42 -13.97
CA GLU A 194 -20.00 13.20 -13.70
C GLU A 194 -21.28 12.34 -13.67
N TYR A 195 -21.32 11.22 -14.39
CA TYR A 195 -22.54 10.43 -14.57
C TYR A 195 -22.41 8.99 -14.08
N TYR A 196 -23.54 8.41 -13.66
CA TYR A 196 -23.69 6.97 -13.41
C TYR A 196 -24.39 6.28 -14.58
N PHE A 197 -23.74 5.25 -15.14
CA PHE A 197 -24.31 4.43 -16.19
C PHE A 197 -23.66 3.04 -16.23
N SER A 198 -24.45 2.05 -16.63
CA SER A 198 -23.98 0.67 -16.84
C SER A 198 -23.56 0.41 -18.30
N LYS A 199 -24.15 1.16 -19.23
CA LYS A 199 -23.88 1.13 -20.67
C LYS A 199 -23.96 2.55 -21.21
N ILE A 200 -23.17 2.85 -22.24
CA ILE A 200 -23.34 4.08 -23.01
C ILE A 200 -24.56 3.86 -23.93
N PRO A 201 -25.55 4.77 -23.92
CA PRO A 201 -26.69 4.74 -24.82
C PRO A 201 -26.31 4.64 -26.29
#